data_AF-A0A2G1BP85-F1
#
_entry.id   AF-A0A2G1BP85-F1
#
_cell.length_a   1.000
_cell.length_b   1.000
_cell.length_c   1.000
_cell.angle_alpha   90.00
_cell.angle_beta   90.00
_cell.angle_gamma   90.00
#
_symmetry.space_group_name_H-M   'P 1'
#
loop_
_entity.id
_entity.type
_entity.pdbx_description
1 polymer ?
#
loop_
_entity_poly.entity_id
_entity_poly.type
_entity_poly.pdbx_seq_one_letter_code
_entity_poly.pdbx_strand_id
1 'polypeptide(L)' 'GCTVPEYSKNPVAPGEKGELLVKYNGSGTNQVTKTVTIKANTERGTETVKIKAFVNPAAGAAK' A
#
# COMPACT_ATOMS: atom_id res chain seq x y z
N GLY A 1 12.60 1.38 -3.14
CA GLY A 1 11.54 0.58 -2.50
C GLY A 1 10.34 0.53 -3.40
N CYS A 2 10.12 -0.64 -4.02
CA CYS A 2 9.00 -0.90 -4.91
C CYS A 2 7.79 -1.29 -4.06
N THR A 3 6.63 -0.73 -4.40
CA THR A 3 5.35 -1.11 -3.82
C THR A 3 4.69 -2.06 -4.83
N VAL A 4 4.39 -3.30 -4.42
CA VAL A 4 3.72 -4.28 -5.28
C VAL A 4 2.28 -4.41 -4.81
N PRO A 5 1.30 -3.90 -5.58
CA PRO A 5 -0.11 -4.11 -5.27
C PRO A 5 -0.56 -5.49 -5.76
N GLU A 6 -1.21 -6.25 -4.90
CA GLU A 6 -2.05 -7.39 -5.25
C GLU A 6 -3.50 -7.02 -4.92
N TYR A 7 -4.40 -7.16 -5.89
CA TYR A 7 -5.82 -6.85 -5.72
C TYR A 7 -6.67 -7.93 -6.38
N SER A 8 -7.88 -8.13 -5.87
CA SER A 8 -8.86 -8.97 -6.54
C SER A 8 -9.24 -8.35 -7.88
N LYS A 9 -9.08 -9.13 -8.97
CA LYS A 9 -9.49 -8.72 -10.33
C LYS A 9 -10.97 -8.98 -10.59
N ASN A 10 -11.63 -9.69 -9.68
CA ASN A 10 -13.05 -9.94 -9.78
C ASN A 10 -13.81 -8.63 -9.49
N PRO A 11 -14.90 -8.36 -10.22
CA PRO A 11 -15.75 -7.22 -9.93
C PRO A 11 -16.29 -7.33 -8.51
N VAL A 12 -16.21 -6.24 -7.75
CA VAL A 12 -16.76 -6.13 -6.40
C VAL A 12 -18.15 -5.52 -6.52
N ALA A 13 -19.18 -6.23 -6.05
CA ALA A 13 -20.56 -5.76 -6.10
C ALA A 13 -20.79 -4.56 -5.15
N PRO A 14 -21.80 -3.70 -5.39
CA PRO A 14 -22.13 -2.61 -4.47
C PRO A 14 -22.47 -3.16 -3.08
N GLY A 15 -21.75 -2.68 -2.05
CA GLY A 15 -21.88 -3.14 -0.67
C GLY A 15 -20.99 -4.34 -0.30
N GLU A 16 -20.32 -4.95 -1.28
CA GLU A 16 -19.33 -6.00 -1.05
C GLU A 16 -17.95 -5.42 -0.71
N LYS A 17 -17.09 -6.22 -0.09
CA LYS A 17 -15.74 -5.84 0.31
C LYS A 17 -14.72 -6.49 -0.63
N GLY A 18 -13.82 -5.69 -1.18
CA GLY A 18 -12.64 -6.17 -1.89
C GLY A 18 -11.37 -6.03 -1.04
N GLU A 19 -10.38 -6.87 -1.30
CA GLU A 19 -9.07 -6.80 -0.64
C GLU A 19 -7.99 -6.26 -1.59
N LEU A 20 -7.17 -5.33 -1.08
CA LEU A 20 -6.00 -4.77 -1.74
C LEU A 20 -4.80 -4.95 -0.81
N LEU A 21 -3.93 -5.89 -1.15
CA LEU A 21 -2.69 -6.15 -0.45
C LEU A 21 -1.57 -5.31 -1.05
N VAL A 22 -0.99 -4.43 -0.25
CA VAL A 22 0.11 -3.56 -0.67
C VAL A 22 1.39 -4.01 0.03
N LYS A 23 2.32 -4.63 -0.71
CA LYS A 23 3.62 -5.05 -0.17
C LYS A 23 4.66 -3.96 -0.40
N TYR A 24 5.25 -3.48 0.70
CA TYR A 24 6.38 -2.56 0.65
C TYR A 24 7.67 -3.29 1.01
N ASN A 25 8.54 -3.49 0.01
CA ASN A 25 9.89 -4.02 0.19
C ASN A 25 10.90 -2.90 -0.10
N GLY A 26 11.11 -2.03 0.89
CA GLY A 26 12.12 -0.99 0.83
C GLY A 26 13.23 -1.25 1.84
N SER A 27 14.48 -1.09 1.39
CA SER A 27 15.64 -1.01 2.28
C SER A 27 15.82 0.44 2.74
N GLY A 28 16.05 0.65 4.04
CA GLY A 28 16.29 1.99 4.62
C GLY A 28 15.98 2.04 6.11
N THR A 29 16.38 3.13 6.75
CA THR A 29 16.13 3.43 8.17
C THR A 29 15.50 4.82 8.21
N ASN A 30 14.38 5.00 8.93
CA ASN A 30 13.51 6.21 9.03
C ASN A 30 12.10 6.06 8.42
N GLN A 31 11.32 7.13 8.57
CA GLN A 31 9.97 7.30 8.06
C GLN A 31 9.91 7.17 6.53
N VAL A 32 9.02 6.30 6.06
CA VAL A 32 8.67 6.11 4.67
C VAL A 32 7.21 6.49 4.46
N THR A 33 6.95 7.27 3.42
CA THR A 33 5.60 7.63 3.00
C THR A 33 5.39 7.15 1.57
N LYS A 34 4.33 6.37 1.36
CA LYS A 34 3.91 5.88 0.04
C LYS A 34 2.47 6.26 -0.23
N THR A 35 2.21 6.71 -1.43
CA THR A 35 0.87 7.01 -1.91
C THR A 35 0.45 5.92 -2.88
N VAL A 36 -0.71 5.32 -2.65
CA VAL A 36 -1.33 4.32 -3.51
C VAL A 36 -2.59 4.95 -4.09
N THR A 37 -2.66 5.02 -5.42
CA THR A 37 -3.84 5.51 -6.14
C THR A 37 -4.63 4.31 -6.65
N ILE A 38 -5.88 4.21 -6.23
CA ILE A 38 -6.81 3.15 -6.58
C ILE A 38 -7.76 3.72 -7.61
N LYS A 39 -7.71 3.20 -8.84
CA LYS A 39 -8.67 3.54 -9.89
C LYS A 39 -9.71 2.43 -9.95
N ALA A 40 -10.97 2.78 -9.74
CA ALA A 40 -12.08 1.83 -9.68
C ALA A 40 -13.33 2.39 -10.37
N ASN A 41 -14.28 1.53 -10.68
CA ASN A 41 -15.58 1.86 -11.25
C ASN A 41 -16.60 2.29 -10.18
N THR A 42 -16.17 3.10 -9.20
CA THR A 42 -17.03 3.69 -8.18
C THR A 42 -17.47 5.10 -8.58
N GLU A 43 -18.47 5.69 -7.92
CA GLU A 43 -18.94 7.06 -8.23
C GLU A 43 -17.81 8.11 -8.18
N ARG A 44 -16.81 7.93 -7.30
CA ARG A 44 -15.65 8.83 -7.22
C ARG A 44 -14.56 8.51 -8.26
N GLY A 45 -14.56 7.31 -8.84
CA GLY A 45 -13.64 6.86 -9.89
C GLY A 45 -12.19 6.64 -9.47
N THR A 46 -11.67 7.45 -8.54
CA THR A 46 -10.29 7.34 -8.03
C THR A 46 -10.25 7.64 -6.54
N GLU A 47 -9.68 6.70 -5.77
CA GLU A 47 -9.43 6.83 -4.34
C GLU A 47 -7.92 6.87 -4.09
N THR A 48 -7.47 7.67 -3.12
CA THR A 48 -6.03 7.76 -2.78
C THR A 48 -5.79 7.35 -1.34
N VAL A 49 -4.88 6.40 -1.14
CA VAL A 49 -4.50 5.88 0.17
C VAL A 49 -3.03 6.23 0.44
N LYS A 50 -2.77 6.90 1.58
CA LYS A 50 -1.43 7.28 1.98
C LYS A 50 -0.96 6.40 3.13
N ILE A 51 0.08 5.61 2.87
CA ILE A 51 0.70 4.69 3.81
C ILE A 51 1.94 5.37 4.40
N LYS A 52 1.94 5.59 5.71
CA LYS A 52 3.11 6.06 6.46
C LYS A 52 3.62 4.92 7.32
N ALA A 53 4.90 4.59 7.22
CA ALA A 53 5.56 3.62 8.07
C ALA A 53 6.90 4.18 8.55
N PHE A 54 7.46 3.63 9.61
CA PHE A 54 8.82 3.92 10.07
C PHE A 54 9.61 2.63 10.02
N VAL A 55 10.71 2.60 9.26
CA VAL A 55 11.54 1.40 9.14
C VAL A 55 12.59 1.46 10.24
N ASN A 56 12.47 0.53 11.19
CA ASN A 56 13.48 0.34 12.22
C ASN A 56 14.74 -0.27 11.59
N PRO A 57 15.93 0.13 12.04
CA PRO A 57 17.15 -0.55 11.64
C PRO A 57 17.05 -2.02 12.03
N ALA A 58 17.57 -2.91 11.18
CA ALA A 58 17.72 -4.31 11.55
C ALA A 58 18.53 -4.38 12.86
N ALA A 59 18.05 -5.16 13.83
CA ALA A 59 18.74 -5.36 15.11
C ALA A 59 20.15 -5.88 14.83
N GLY A 60 21.15 -4.99 14.93
CA GLY A 60 22.54 -5.26 14.53
C GLY A 60 23.25 -4.11 13.80
N ALA A 61 22.53 -3.08 13.32
CA ALA A 61 23.14 -1.92 12.63
C ALA A 61 23.63 -0.78 13.55
N ALA A 62 23.65 -1.00 14.87
CA ALA A 62 24.29 -0.10 15.83
C ALA A 62 25.62 -0.71 16.28
N LYS A 63 26.70 -0.33 15.61
CA LYS A 63 28.06 -0.37 16.16
C LYS A 63 28.76 0.91 15.79
#